data_AF-A0A7K2W3C5-F1
#
_entry.id   AF-A0A7K2W3C5-F1
#
_cell.length_a   1.000
_cell.length_b   1.000
_cell.length_c   1.000
_cell.angle_alpha   90.00
_cell.angle_beta   90.00
_cell.angle_gamma   90.00
#
_symmetry.space_group_name_H-M   'P 1'
#
loop_
_entity.id
_entity.type
_entity.pdbx_description
1 polymer ?
#
loop_
_entity_poly.entity_id
_entity_poly.type
_entity_poly.pdbx_seq_one_letter_code
_entity_poly.pdbx_strand_id
1 'polypeptide(L)'
;MNAPVIELVGFVVAGGLAAWLLRRKVKHRADSAAQGNVIKVPCILRHPSLEGRWLRGRMVIGSSTMAWEPRTRAGAAVSLPAGLRQVGLRSPSLREAMKINGRSTIVECTSPEGVVLIVVMPNELEHVLTALKRGLS
;
A
#
# COMPACT_ATOMS: atom_id res chain seq x y z
N MET A 1 12.87 -11.50 48.27
CA MET A 1 13.78 -11.54 47.09
C MET A 1 12.93 -11.80 45.86
N ASN A 2 12.51 -10.79 45.09
CA ASN A 2 11.76 -10.93 43.81
C ASN A 2 11.71 -9.62 42.99
N ALA A 3 11.81 -8.46 43.67
CA ALA A 3 11.84 -7.15 43.02
C ALA A 3 12.97 -6.95 41.98
N PRO A 4 14.24 -7.36 42.21
CA PRO A 4 15.30 -7.06 41.25
C PRO A 4 15.19 -7.91 39.96
N VAL A 5 14.51 -9.07 40.01
CA VAL A 5 14.34 -9.95 38.85
C VAL A 5 13.27 -9.40 37.90
N ILE A 6 12.18 -8.83 38.44
CA ILE A 6 11.09 -8.25 37.64
C ILE A 6 11.57 -7.03 36.85
N GLU A 7 12.40 -6.19 37.47
CA GLU A 7 12.97 -5.02 36.82
C GLU A 7 13.91 -5.41 35.67
N LEU A 8 14.76 -6.43 35.88
CA LEU A 8 15.70 -6.92 34.88
C LEU A 8 14.99 -7.55 33.67
N VAL A 9 13.89 -8.27 33.88
CA VAL A 9 13.05 -8.81 32.80
C VAL A 9 12.40 -7.69 31.98
N GLY A 10 11.96 -6.60 32.62
CA GLY A 10 11.39 -5.44 31.94
C GLY A 10 12.34 -4.78 30.94
N PHE A 11 13.61 -4.59 31.34
CA PHE A 11 14.64 -4.01 30.47
C PHE A 11 15.00 -4.90 29.27
N VAL A 12 15.03 -6.22 29.44
CA VAL A 12 15.32 -7.17 28.34
C VAL A 12 14.20 -7.16 27.29
N VAL A 13 12.93 -7.12 27.74
CA VAL A 13 11.77 -7.05 26.82
C VAL A 13 11.75 -5.72 26.06
N ALA A 14 12.00 -4.59 26.75
CA ALA A 14 12.07 -3.27 26.12
C ALA A 14 13.24 -3.18 25.12
N GLY A 15 14.42 -3.69 25.48
CA GLY A 15 15.59 -3.74 24.61
C GLY A 15 15.38 -4.60 23.37
N GLY A 16 14.73 -5.76 23.53
CA GLY A 16 14.36 -6.64 22.41
C GLY A 16 13.40 -5.98 21.42
N LEU A 17 12.37 -5.29 21.93
CA LEU A 17 11.41 -4.53 21.09
C LEU A 17 12.08 -3.37 20.35
N ALA A 18 12.93 -2.61 21.03
CA ALA A 18 13.68 -1.51 20.41
C ALA A 18 14.62 -2.04 19.31
N ALA A 19 15.38 -3.10 19.59
CA ALA A 19 16.25 -3.75 18.61
C ALA A 19 15.48 -4.30 17.41
N TRP A 20 14.29 -4.88 17.63
CA TRP A 20 13.42 -5.35 16.56
C TRP A 20 12.90 -4.22 15.67
N LEU A 21 12.45 -3.11 16.27
CA LEU A 21 12.01 -1.93 15.53
C LEU A 21 13.14 -1.29 14.74
N LEU A 22 14.33 -1.21 15.31
CA LEU A 22 15.53 -0.71 14.64
C LEU A 22 15.92 -1.61 13.47
N ARG A 23 15.96 -2.94 13.66
CA ARG A 23 16.22 -3.90 12.57
C ARG A 23 15.18 -3.80 11.47
N ARG A 24 13.90 -3.64 11.82
CA ARG A 24 12.82 -3.44 10.84
C ARG A 24 13.01 -2.13 10.06
N LYS A 25 13.40 -1.05 10.73
CA LYS A 25 13.66 0.26 10.11
C LYS A 25 14.91 0.24 9.22
N VAL A 26 15.98 -0.44 9.66
CA VAL A 26 17.20 -0.64 8.87
C VAL A 26 16.93 -1.50 7.65
N LYS A 27 16.16 -2.59 7.78
CA LYS A 27 15.73 -3.40 6.64
C LYS A 27 14.91 -2.56 5.65
N HIS A 28 13.95 -1.77 6.13
CA HIS A 28 13.21 -0.84 5.28
C HIS A 28 14.10 0.20 4.59
N ARG A 29 15.13 0.73 5.28
CA ARG A 29 16.08 1.69 4.68
C ARG A 29 17.02 1.02 3.68
N ALA A 30 17.47 -0.20 3.94
CA ALA A 30 18.29 -0.98 3.03
C ALA A 30 17.49 -1.34 1.77
N ASP A 31 16.24 -1.74 1.92
CA ASP A 31 15.32 -1.97 0.79
C ASP A 31 15.07 -0.67 0.01
N SER A 32 14.87 0.47 0.68
CA SER A 32 14.70 1.77 -0.01
C SER A 32 15.98 2.29 -0.68
N ALA A 33 17.16 2.06 -0.08
CA ALA A 33 18.45 2.44 -0.64
C ALA A 33 18.84 1.55 -1.84
N ALA A 34 18.48 0.27 -1.81
CA ALA A 34 18.70 -0.67 -2.91
C ALA A 34 17.76 -0.41 -4.10
N GLN A 35 16.61 0.23 -3.89
CA GLN A 35 15.54 0.28 -4.90
C GLN A 35 15.52 1.54 -5.79
N GLY A 36 16.30 2.58 -5.50
CA GLY A 36 16.35 3.79 -6.34
C GLY A 36 15.00 4.51 -6.48
N ASN A 37 14.82 5.64 -5.78
CA ASN A 37 13.69 6.56 -5.98
C ASN A 37 12.27 5.92 -5.96
N VAL A 38 12.04 4.95 -5.08
CA VAL A 38 10.71 4.34 -4.89
C VAL A 38 9.78 5.28 -4.12
N ILE A 39 8.64 5.60 -4.72
CA ILE A 39 7.58 6.39 -4.10
C ILE A 39 6.52 5.44 -3.54
N LYS A 40 6.12 5.66 -2.29
CA LYS A 40 5.04 4.88 -1.65
C LYS A 40 3.80 5.74 -1.49
N VAL A 41 2.84 5.57 -2.40
CA VAL A 41 1.58 6.32 -2.40
C VAL A 41 0.53 5.60 -1.55
N PRO A 42 -0.02 6.21 -0.48
CA PRO A 42 -1.16 5.64 0.23
C PRO A 42 -2.39 5.56 -0.68
N CYS A 43 -3.01 4.39 -0.77
CA CYS A 43 -4.22 4.19 -1.58
C CYS A 43 -5.09 3.05 -1.04
N ILE A 44 -6.29 2.93 -1.61
CA ILE A 44 -7.21 1.82 -1.33
C ILE A 44 -7.49 1.09 -2.65
N LEU A 45 -7.37 -0.23 -2.65
CA LEU A 45 -7.52 -1.07 -3.84
C LEU A 45 -8.83 -1.86 -3.76
N ARG A 46 -9.55 -1.98 -4.86
CA ARG A 46 -10.56 -3.02 -5.04
C ARG A 46 -10.10 -3.93 -6.17
N HIS A 47 -9.85 -5.18 -5.82
CA HIS A 47 -9.26 -6.18 -6.69
C HIS A 47 -10.34 -7.13 -7.24
N PRO A 48 -10.26 -7.57 -8.50
CA PRO A 48 -11.27 -8.46 -9.08
C PRO A 48 -11.40 -9.79 -8.32
N SER A 49 -10.32 -10.34 -7.78
CA SER A 49 -10.35 -11.59 -7.00
C SER A 49 -11.02 -11.47 -5.62
N LEU A 50 -11.29 -10.25 -5.13
CA LEU A 50 -11.94 -10.01 -3.83
C LEU A 50 -13.15 -9.10 -4.01
N GLU A 51 -14.25 -9.70 -4.47
CA GLU A 51 -15.48 -8.98 -4.80
C GLU A 51 -15.93 -8.02 -3.69
N GLY A 52 -16.24 -6.79 -4.10
CA GLY A 52 -16.83 -5.77 -3.23
C GLY A 52 -15.93 -5.23 -2.12
N ARG A 53 -14.70 -5.73 -1.96
CA ARG A 53 -13.83 -5.39 -0.83
C ARG A 53 -12.84 -4.29 -1.17
N TRP A 54 -12.82 -3.25 -0.32
CA TRP A 54 -11.81 -2.20 -0.32
C TRP A 54 -10.63 -2.61 0.57
N LEU A 55 -9.44 -2.70 0.00
CA LEU A 55 -8.20 -3.12 0.64
C LEU A 55 -7.34 -1.89 0.92
N ARG A 56 -6.93 -1.69 2.16
CA ARG A 56 -6.03 -0.57 2.52
C ARG A 56 -4.58 -0.98 2.32
N GLY A 57 -3.81 -0.10 1.69
CA GLY A 57 -2.41 -0.38 1.39
C GLY A 57 -1.66 0.84 0.88
N ARG A 58 -0.62 0.57 0.10
CA ARG A 58 0.16 1.56 -0.61
C ARG A 58 0.46 1.02 -2.00
N MET A 59 0.54 1.93 -2.96
CA MET A 59 1.18 1.67 -4.22
C MET A 59 2.68 1.94 -4.07
N VAL A 60 3.50 0.96 -4.38
CA VAL A 60 4.95 1.07 -4.43
C VAL A 60 5.32 1.30 -5.88
N ILE A 61 5.75 2.51 -6.20
CA ILE A 61 6.05 2.98 -7.55
C ILE A 61 7.57 3.12 -7.68
N GLY A 62 8.18 2.27 -8.49
CA GLY A 62 9.57 2.37 -8.90
C GLY A 62 9.73 3.16 -10.21
N SER A 63 10.94 3.08 -10.78
CA SER A 63 11.27 3.68 -12.07
C SER A 63 10.48 3.05 -13.23
N SER A 64 10.36 1.72 -13.23
CA SER A 64 9.64 0.93 -14.25
C SER A 64 8.62 -0.06 -13.65
N THR A 65 8.50 -0.11 -12.33
CA THR A 65 7.65 -1.09 -11.64
C THR A 65 6.56 -0.42 -10.81
N MET A 66 5.46 -1.13 -10.62
CA MET A 66 4.36 -0.74 -9.75
C MET A 66 3.87 -1.99 -9.02
N ALA A 67 3.82 -1.93 -7.69
CA ALA A 67 3.44 -3.07 -6.85
C ALA A 67 2.50 -2.64 -5.72
N TRP A 68 1.72 -3.57 -5.22
CA TRP A 68 0.83 -3.37 -4.08
C TRP A 68 1.51 -3.77 -2.77
N GLU A 69 1.53 -2.86 -1.78
CA GLU A 69 1.98 -3.14 -0.42
C GLU A 69 0.76 -3.09 0.54
N PRO A 70 0.25 -4.23 1.01
CA PRO A 70 -0.93 -4.27 1.88
C PRO A 70 -0.62 -3.71 3.27
N ARG A 71 -1.57 -2.99 3.87
CA ARG A 71 -1.49 -2.53 5.28
C ARG A 71 -2.33 -3.36 6.23
N THR A 72 -3.13 -4.30 5.73
CA THR A 72 -3.98 -5.19 6.52
C THR A 72 -3.85 -6.63 6.04
N ARG A 73 -4.17 -7.61 6.90
CA ARG A 73 -4.14 -9.04 6.54
C ARG A 73 -5.08 -9.38 5.39
N ALA A 74 -6.19 -8.64 5.24
CA ALA A 74 -7.16 -8.86 4.18
C ALA A 74 -6.60 -8.66 2.76
N GLY A 75 -5.53 -7.88 2.60
CA GLY A 75 -4.85 -7.67 1.32
C GLY A 75 -3.51 -8.40 1.21
N ALA A 76 -3.12 -9.22 2.19
CA ALA A 76 -1.77 -9.80 2.27
C ALA A 76 -1.44 -10.74 1.10
N ALA A 77 -2.44 -11.44 0.57
CA ALA A 77 -2.29 -12.37 -0.56
C ALA A 77 -2.59 -11.72 -1.92
N VAL A 78 -2.86 -10.41 -1.96
CA VAL A 78 -3.22 -9.70 -3.19
C VAL A 78 -1.97 -9.09 -3.80
N SER A 79 -1.78 -9.29 -5.10
CA SER A 79 -0.80 -8.57 -5.92
C SER A 79 -1.55 -7.67 -6.92
N LEU A 80 -0.86 -6.75 -7.59
CA LEU A 80 -1.47 -6.06 -8.72
C LEU A 80 -1.55 -7.01 -9.92
N PRO A 81 -2.66 -7.03 -10.65
CA PRO A 81 -2.74 -7.77 -11.91
C PRO A 81 -1.71 -7.25 -12.92
N ALA A 82 -1.17 -8.17 -13.72
CA ALA A 82 -0.34 -7.80 -14.85
C ALA A 82 -1.16 -7.07 -15.93
N GLY A 83 -0.50 -6.23 -16.73
CA GLY A 83 -1.15 -5.53 -17.85
C GLY A 83 -2.22 -4.52 -17.41
N LEU A 84 -2.09 -3.96 -16.21
CA LEU A 84 -3.00 -2.97 -15.65
C LEU A 84 -3.01 -1.70 -16.53
N ARG A 85 -4.17 -1.35 -17.11
CA ARG A 85 -4.35 -0.17 -17.95
C ARG A 85 -5.39 0.76 -17.37
N GLN A 86 -5.07 2.04 -17.23
CA GLN A 86 -6.07 3.03 -16.86
C GLN A 86 -7.10 3.19 -18.00
N VAL A 87 -8.37 3.18 -17.64
CA VAL A 87 -9.50 3.42 -18.58
C VAL A 87 -10.39 4.58 -18.17
N GLY A 88 -10.30 5.05 -16.91
CA GLY A 88 -11.16 6.13 -16.44
C GLY A 88 -10.72 6.77 -15.13
N LEU A 89 -11.36 7.90 -14.83
CA LEU A 89 -11.27 8.64 -13.57
C LEU A 89 -12.68 9.07 -13.18
N ARG A 90 -13.03 8.89 -11.91
CA ARG A 90 -14.30 9.42 -11.38
C ARG A 90 -14.24 9.72 -9.89
N SER A 91 -15.19 10.52 -9.43
CA SER A 91 -15.46 10.67 -8.01
C SER A 91 -16.17 9.44 -7.43
N PRO A 92 -15.98 9.15 -6.14
CA PRO A 92 -16.77 8.15 -5.42
C PRO A 92 -18.27 8.46 -5.51
N SER A 93 -19.09 7.41 -5.68
CA SER A 93 -20.52 7.51 -5.42
C SER A 93 -20.80 7.73 -3.93
N LEU A 94 -22.03 8.15 -3.57
CA LEU A 94 -22.42 8.36 -2.18
C LEU A 94 -22.19 7.09 -1.33
N ARG A 95 -22.56 5.91 -1.84
CA ARG A 95 -22.37 4.62 -1.16
C ARG A 95 -20.89 4.29 -0.97
N GLU A 96 -20.04 4.63 -1.93
CA GLU A 96 -18.59 4.44 -1.81
C GLU A 96 -17.98 5.43 -0.82
N ALA A 97 -18.39 6.70 -0.85
CA ALA A 97 -17.93 7.74 0.06
C ALA A 97 -18.23 7.44 1.55
N MET A 98 -19.16 6.53 1.84
CA MET A 98 -19.36 6.00 3.20
C MET A 98 -18.28 5.01 3.65
N LYS A 99 -17.55 4.38 2.71
CA LYS A 99 -16.53 3.34 2.96
C LYS A 99 -15.11 3.85 2.74
N ILE A 100 -14.94 4.82 1.85
CA ILE A 100 -13.67 5.45 1.47
C ILE A 100 -13.77 6.96 1.63
N ASN A 101 -12.67 7.71 1.49
CA ASN A 101 -12.73 9.16 1.59
C ASN A 101 -13.53 9.76 0.41
N GLY A 102 -14.60 10.50 0.67
CA GLY A 102 -15.44 11.10 -0.39
C GLY A 102 -14.73 12.14 -1.26
N ARG A 103 -13.62 12.72 -0.81
CA ARG A 103 -12.79 13.67 -1.59
C ARG A 103 -11.71 13.00 -2.45
N SER A 104 -11.67 11.67 -2.45
CA SER A 104 -10.71 10.92 -3.27
C SER A 104 -11.14 10.87 -4.74
N THR A 105 -10.24 10.41 -5.59
CA THR A 105 -10.51 10.04 -6.97
C THR A 105 -10.36 8.54 -7.12
N ILE A 106 -11.30 7.91 -7.82
CA ILE A 106 -11.22 6.50 -8.20
C ILE A 106 -10.61 6.44 -9.59
N VAL A 107 -9.42 5.85 -9.68
CA VAL A 107 -8.77 5.48 -10.92
C VAL A 107 -9.30 4.11 -11.33
N GLU A 108 -9.97 4.06 -12.48
CA GLU A 108 -10.51 2.82 -13.02
C GLU A 108 -9.49 2.20 -13.96
N CYS A 109 -9.12 0.96 -13.69
CA CYS A 109 -8.17 0.20 -14.50
C CYS A 109 -8.78 -1.11 -14.97
N THR A 110 -8.36 -1.56 -16.14
CA THR A 110 -8.64 -2.91 -16.66
C THR A 110 -7.37 -3.74 -16.66
N SER A 111 -7.54 -5.05 -16.52
CA SER A 111 -6.50 -6.06 -16.62
C SER A 111 -7.12 -7.35 -17.19
N PRO A 112 -6.32 -8.33 -17.62
CA PRO A 112 -6.84 -9.64 -18.01
C PRO A 112 -7.63 -10.35 -16.91
N GLU A 113 -7.35 -10.06 -15.63
CA GLU A 113 -8.06 -10.61 -14.48
C GLU A 113 -9.37 -9.86 -14.16
N GLY A 114 -9.62 -8.73 -14.82
CA GLY A 114 -10.82 -7.92 -14.65
C GLY A 114 -10.55 -6.47 -14.23
N VAL A 115 -11.60 -5.81 -13.74
CA VAL A 115 -11.57 -4.40 -13.34
C VAL A 115 -10.92 -4.24 -11.97
N VAL A 116 -9.96 -3.32 -11.90
CA VAL A 116 -9.28 -2.92 -10.68
C VAL A 116 -9.59 -1.45 -10.42
N LEU A 117 -10.03 -1.13 -9.21
CA LEU A 117 -10.28 0.26 -8.80
C LEU A 117 -9.25 0.71 -7.78
N ILE A 118 -8.62 1.85 -8.01
CA ILE A 118 -7.61 2.42 -7.12
C ILE A 118 -8.12 3.77 -6.62
N VAL A 119 -8.38 3.86 -5.32
CA VAL A 119 -8.77 5.08 -4.64
C VAL A 119 -7.51 5.84 -4.23
N VAL A 120 -7.37 7.06 -4.72
CA VAL A 120 -6.19 7.88 -4.52
C VAL A 120 -6.61 9.26 -4.01
N MET A 121 -5.85 9.83 -3.09
CA MET A 121 -6.07 11.21 -2.65
C MET A 121 -5.62 12.19 -3.75
N PRO A 122 -6.24 13.38 -3.90
CA PRO A 122 -5.94 14.29 -4.99
C PRO A 122 -4.47 14.69 -5.12
N ASN A 123 -3.77 14.86 -3.99
CA ASN A 123 -2.35 15.21 -3.95
C ASN A 123 -1.41 14.09 -4.44
N GLU A 124 -1.90 12.84 -4.49
CA GLU A 124 -1.12 11.67 -4.90
C GLU A 124 -1.51 11.17 -6.31
N LEU A 125 -2.58 11.72 -6.89
CA LEU A 125 -3.18 11.22 -8.12
C LEU A 125 -2.17 11.21 -9.28
N GLU A 126 -1.44 12.31 -9.47
CA GLU A 126 -0.46 12.46 -10.54
C GLU A 126 0.66 11.40 -10.49
N HIS A 127 1.10 11.01 -9.29
CA HIS A 127 2.11 9.97 -9.13
C HIS A 127 1.60 8.61 -9.64
N VAL A 128 0.35 8.26 -9.32
CA VAL A 128 -0.27 7.01 -9.75
C VAL A 128 -0.53 7.02 -11.26
N LEU A 129 -1.05 8.12 -11.81
CA LEU A 129 -1.31 8.24 -13.26
C LEU A 129 -0.02 8.16 -14.08
N THR A 130 1.04 8.83 -13.62
CA THR A 130 2.35 8.78 -14.27
C THR A 130 2.96 7.38 -14.19
N ALA A 131 2.72 6.63 -13.11
CA ALA A 131 3.16 5.24 -13.00
C ALA A 131 2.41 4.31 -13.96
N LEU A 132 1.08 4.43 -14.02
CA LEU A 132 0.24 3.62 -14.91
C LEU A 132 0.57 3.87 -16.39
N LYS A 133 0.83 5.12 -16.79
CA LYS A 133 1.25 5.45 -18.15
C LYS A 133 2.58 4.80 -18.55
N ARG A 134 3.54 4.69 -17.63
CA ARG A 134 4.84 4.03 -17.88
C ARG A 134 4.72 2.52 -18.03
N GLY A 135 3.79 1.88 -17.33
CA GLY A 135 3.54 0.43 -17.44
C GLY A 135 2.83 0.00 -18.72
N LEU A 136 2.44 0.95 -19.59
CA LEU A 136 1.84 0.69 -20.91
C LEU A 136 2.88 0.57 -22.04
N SER A 137 4.13 0.97 -21.78
CA SER A 137 5.28 0.88 -22.69
C SER A 137 5.94 -0.48 -22.61
#